data_AF-A0A416MN77-F1
#
_entry.id   AF-A0A416MN77-F1
#
_cell.length_a   1.000
_cell.length_b   1.000
_cell.length_c   1.000
_cell.angle_alpha   90.00
_cell.angle_beta   90.00
_cell.angle_gamma   90.00
#
_symmetry.space_group_name_H-M   'P 1'
#
loop_
_entity.id
_entity.type
_entity.pdbx_description
1 polymer ?
#
loop_
_entity_poly.entity_id
_entity_poly.type
_entity_poly.pdbx_seq_one_letter_code
_entity_poly.pdbx_strand_id
1 'polypeptide(L)'
;MAQLKLPIGIENFKKIRTEGYYYVDKTDVIRQVIEVKYTEEGKSMESDCKAALKQIDEKNYTETLYQAGVKRILKYGIACQIKDCKVMLEE
;
A
#
# COMPACT_ATOMS: atom_id res chain seq x y z
N MET A 1 -0.98 -2.29 -37.23
CA MET A 1 -1.52 -2.16 -35.86
C MET A 1 -0.75 -1.05 -35.16
N ALA A 2 -1.42 -0.16 -34.42
CA ALA A 2 -0.73 0.93 -33.72
C ALA A 2 0.10 0.36 -32.56
N GLN A 3 1.40 0.66 -32.53
CA GLN A 3 2.31 0.20 -31.49
C GLN A 3 2.35 1.25 -30.35
N LEU A 4 1.83 0.88 -29.19
CA LEU A 4 1.81 1.72 -27.99
C LEU A 4 3.19 1.73 -27.31
N LYS A 5 3.53 2.83 -26.63
CA LYS A 5 4.82 3.02 -25.95
C LYS A 5 4.72 2.68 -24.46
N LEU A 6 5.80 2.16 -23.86
CA LEU A 6 5.86 1.98 -22.40
C LEU A 6 6.08 3.34 -21.71
N PRO A 7 5.37 3.65 -20.60
CA PRO A 7 5.45 4.94 -19.91
C PRO A 7 6.65 5.02 -18.95
N ILE A 8 7.85 4.69 -19.41
CA ILE A 8 9.06 4.76 -18.57
C ILE A 8 9.45 6.24 -18.41
N GLY A 9 9.47 6.73 -17.18
CA GLY A 9 9.82 8.12 -16.86
C GLY A 9 8.72 9.16 -17.11
N ILE A 10 7.47 8.73 -17.31
CA ILE A 10 6.32 9.64 -17.43
C ILE A 10 5.46 9.57 -16.16
N GLU A 11 5.43 10.65 -15.41
CA GLU A 11 4.64 10.77 -14.17
C GLU A 11 3.27 11.45 -14.41
N ASN A 12 3.03 11.97 -15.62
CA ASN A 12 1.81 12.69 -15.96
C ASN A 12 0.74 11.76 -16.58
N PHE A 13 -0.30 11.47 -15.79
CA PHE A 13 -1.43 10.63 -16.18
C PHE A 13 -2.16 11.09 -17.45
N LYS A 14 -2.27 12.41 -17.69
CA LYS A 14 -2.97 12.94 -18.86
C LYS A 14 -2.25 12.53 -20.14
N LYS A 15 -0.92 12.63 -20.16
CA LYS A 15 -0.07 12.21 -21.29
C LYS A 15 -0.22 10.72 -21.59
N ILE A 16 -0.23 9.88 -20.56
CA ILE A 16 -0.39 8.42 -20.73
C ILE A 16 -1.71 8.10 -21.45
N ARG A 17 -2.81 8.78 -21.08
CA ARG A 17 -4.15 8.56 -21.65
C ARG A 17 -4.36 9.12 -23.05
N THR A 18 -3.62 10.16 -23.45
CA THR A 18 -3.85 10.87 -24.72
C THR A 18 -2.79 10.60 -25.79
N GLU A 19 -1.58 10.20 -25.41
CA GLU A 19 -0.43 10.12 -26.33
C GLU A 19 -0.05 8.67 -26.73
N GLY A 20 -0.94 7.70 -26.50
CA GLY A 20 -0.75 6.33 -26.96
C GLY A 20 0.31 5.55 -26.17
N TYR A 21 0.28 5.68 -24.84
CA TYR A 21 1.09 4.87 -23.94
C TYR A 21 0.28 3.71 -23.35
N TYR A 22 0.99 2.65 -22.97
CA TYR A 22 0.42 1.60 -22.12
C TYR A 22 0.15 2.15 -20.73
N TYR A 23 -1.06 1.94 -20.21
CA TYR A 23 -1.35 2.13 -18.80
C TYR A 23 -1.06 0.81 -18.08
N VAL A 24 -0.07 0.83 -17.18
CA VAL A 24 0.30 -0.35 -16.39
C VAL A 24 -0.37 -0.21 -15.02
N ASP A 25 -1.55 -0.82 -14.87
CA ASP A 25 -2.22 -0.91 -13.58
C ASP A 25 -1.67 -2.11 -12.80
N LYS A 26 -1.03 -1.85 -11.67
CA LYS A 26 -0.56 -2.89 -10.75
C LYS A 26 -1.52 -3.11 -9.60
N THR A 27 -2.63 -2.38 -9.52
CA THR A 27 -3.57 -2.43 -8.39
C THR A 27 -4.19 -3.81 -8.21
N ASP A 28 -4.48 -4.53 -9.30
CA ASP A 28 -4.94 -5.91 -9.25
C ASP A 28 -3.82 -6.93 -8.91
N VAL A 29 -2.56 -6.53 -9.10
CA VAL A 29 -1.39 -7.37 -8.82
C VAL A 29 -0.89 -7.14 -7.38
N ILE A 30 -1.02 -5.93 -6.85
CA ILE A 30 -0.52 -5.49 -5.55
C ILE A 30 -1.61 -4.68 -4.85
N ARG A 31 -2.18 -5.20 -3.77
CA ARG A 31 -3.03 -4.41 -2.85
C ARG A 31 -2.30 -4.13 -1.54
N GLN A 32 -2.67 -3.02 -0.91
CA GLN A 32 -2.08 -2.56 0.34
C GLN A 32 -3.15 -2.54 1.43
N VAL A 33 -2.82 -3.06 2.60
CA VAL A 33 -3.64 -2.89 3.81
C VAL A 33 -2.85 -2.02 4.77
N ILE A 34 -3.46 -0.90 5.20
CA ILE A 34 -2.81 0.10 6.03
C ILE A 34 -3.63 0.25 7.31
N GLU A 35 -2.97 0.06 8.46
CA GLU A 35 -3.57 0.31 9.78
C GLU A 35 -2.74 1.35 10.51
N VAL A 36 -3.41 2.38 11.03
CA VAL A 36 -2.77 3.55 11.66
C VAL A 36 -3.13 3.61 13.14
N LYS A 37 -2.13 3.69 14.01
CA LYS A 37 -2.30 3.91 15.45
C LYS A 37 -1.66 5.22 15.89
N TYR A 38 -2.38 5.97 16.70
CA TYR A 38 -1.88 7.19 17.33
C TYR A 38 -1.30 6.87 18.70
N THR A 39 -0.09 7.35 18.96
CA THR A 39 0.63 7.16 20.23
C THR A 39 0.65 8.43 21.05
N GLU A 40 0.41 8.30 22.36
CA GLU A 40 0.61 9.38 23.33
C GLU A 40 2.09 9.43 23.77
N GLU A 41 2.56 10.63 24.15
CA GLU A 41 3.95 10.85 24.58
C GLU A 41 4.34 9.90 25.72
N GLY A 42 5.30 9.00 25.45
CA GLY A 42 5.87 8.08 26.44
C GLY A 42 5.71 6.59 26.15
N LYS A 43 5.02 6.19 25.08
CA LYS A 43 4.98 4.78 24.61
C LYS A 43 5.91 4.55 23.41
N SER A 44 6.42 3.32 23.28
CA SER A 44 7.27 2.94 22.14
C SER A 44 6.44 2.84 20.86
N MET A 45 6.72 3.68 19.87
CA MET A 45 6.11 3.62 18.53
C MET A 45 6.22 2.24 17.87
N GLU A 46 7.22 1.44 18.26
CA GLU A 46 7.44 0.11 17.71
C GLU A 46 6.39 -0.90 18.16
N SER A 47 5.91 -0.81 19.40
CA SER A 47 4.83 -1.69 19.86
C SER A 47 3.53 -1.38 19.13
N ASP A 48 3.26 -0.12 18.82
CA ASP A 48 2.03 0.28 18.15
C ASP A 48 2.05 -0.06 16.66
N CYS A 49 3.18 0.10 15.97
CA CYS A 49 3.34 -0.44 14.61
C CYS A 49 3.12 -1.96 14.57
N LYS A 50 3.69 -2.71 15.51
CA LYS A 50 3.52 -4.17 15.59
C LYS A 50 2.07 -4.55 15.93
N ALA A 51 1.42 -3.79 16.81
CA ALA A 51 0.01 -4.01 17.14
C ALA A 51 -0.91 -3.71 15.95
N ALA A 52 -0.58 -2.71 15.12
CA ALA A 52 -1.30 -2.41 13.88
C ALA A 52 -1.15 -3.56 12.86
N LEU A 53 0.07 -4.09 12.66
CA LEU A 53 0.30 -5.26 11.81
C LEU A 53 -0.45 -6.50 12.31
N LYS A 54 -0.42 -6.74 13.63
CA LYS A 54 -1.16 -7.86 14.24
C LYS A 54 -2.67 -7.73 14.03
N GLN A 55 -3.21 -6.51 14.10
CA GLN A 55 -4.62 -6.24 13.86
C GLN A 55 -5.03 -6.52 12.41
N ILE A 56 -4.15 -6.25 11.44
CA ILE A 56 -4.37 -6.59 10.03
C ILE A 56 -4.48 -8.10 9.85
N ASP A 57 -3.65 -8.87 10.55
CA ASP A 57 -3.64 -10.33 10.51
C ASP A 57 -4.90 -10.92 11.18
N GLU A 58 -5.23 -10.46 12.40
CA GLU A 58 -6.38 -10.95 13.18
C GLU A 58 -7.73 -10.68 12.50
N LYS A 59 -7.85 -9.54 11.81
CA LYS A 59 -9.11 -9.17 11.12
C LYS A 59 -9.28 -9.85 9.76
N ASN A 60 -8.31 -10.65 9.30
CA ASN A 60 -8.36 -11.39 8.03
C ASN A 60 -8.72 -10.52 6.81
N TYR A 61 -8.39 -9.23 6.83
CA TYR A 61 -8.61 -8.35 5.68
C TYR A 61 -7.92 -8.86 4.43
N THR A 62 -6.81 -9.59 4.61
CA THR A 62 -6.06 -10.27 3.57
C THR A 62 -6.86 -11.37 2.87
N GLU A 63 -7.76 -12.05 3.58
CA GLU A 63 -8.47 -13.23 3.06
C GLU A 63 -9.49 -12.86 1.99
N THR A 64 -10.24 -11.77 2.20
CA THR A 64 -11.13 -11.21 1.16
C THR A 64 -10.34 -10.75 -0.06
N LEU A 65 -9.11 -10.26 0.13
CA LEU A 65 -8.25 -9.82 -0.97
C LEU A 65 -7.66 -11.01 -1.75
N TYR A 66 -7.29 -12.10 -1.07
CA TYR A 66 -6.89 -13.35 -1.73
C TYR A 66 -8.05 -13.94 -2.54
N GLN A 67 -9.27 -13.95 -2.00
CA GLN A 67 -10.46 -14.39 -2.74
C GLN A 67 -10.76 -13.51 -3.97
N ALA A 68 -10.39 -12.22 -3.92
CA ALA A 68 -10.48 -11.32 -5.07
C ALA A 68 -9.36 -11.51 -6.12
N GLY A 69 -8.48 -12.50 -5.97
CA GLY A 69 -7.43 -12.84 -6.94
C GLY A 69 -6.14 -12.02 -6.81
N VAL A 70 -5.97 -11.30 -5.71
CA VAL A 70 -4.77 -10.48 -5.46
C VAL A 70 -3.59 -11.39 -5.13
N LYS A 71 -2.51 -11.28 -5.91
CA LYS A 71 -1.33 -12.16 -5.79
C LYS A 71 -0.31 -11.69 -4.75
N ARG A 72 -0.26 -10.39 -4.46
CA ARG A 72 0.64 -9.80 -3.47
C ARG A 72 -0.10 -8.78 -2.64
N ILE A 73 -0.03 -8.92 -1.31
CA ILE A 73 -0.64 -8.00 -0.36
C ILE A 73 0.49 -7.42 0.51
N LEU A 74 0.63 -6.09 0.51
CA LEU A 74 1.58 -5.40 1.36
C LEU A 74 0.87 -4.92 2.62
N LYS A 75 1.34 -5.34 3.81
CA LYS A 75 0.78 -4.91 5.09
C LYS A 75 1.62 -3.77 5.65
N TYR A 76 0.98 -2.64 5.95
CA TYR A 76 1.63 -1.46 6.53
C TYR A 76 1.08 -1.19 7.93
N GLY A 77 1.97 -1.22 8.92
CA GLY A 77 1.70 -0.75 10.28
C GLY A 77 2.27 0.64 10.46
N ILE A 78 1.40 1.64 10.63
CA ILE A 78 1.81 3.03 10.84
C ILE A 78 1.55 3.43 12.30
N ALA A 79 2.58 3.92 12.98
CA ALA A 79 2.44 4.57 14.28
C ALA A 79 2.77 6.06 14.11
N CYS A 80 1.84 6.94 14.46
CA CYS A 80 2.05 8.39 14.40
C CYS A 80 1.96 9.03 15.79
N GLN A 81 2.91 9.90 16.10
CA GLN A 81 2.97 10.73 17.28
C GLN A 81 3.20 12.18 16.85
N ILE A 82 2.13 12.97 16.81
CA ILE A 82 2.10 14.43 16.54
C ILE A 82 2.91 14.87 15.30
N LYS A 83 4.25 14.93 15.38
CA LYS A 83 5.17 15.34 14.31
C LYS A 83 6.00 14.19 13.70
N ASP A 84 6.00 13.03 14.34
CA ASP A 84 6.80 11.88 13.95
C ASP A 84 5.90 10.71 13.58
N CYS A 85 6.20 10.04 12.46
CA CYS A 85 5.50 8.83 12.06
C CYS A 85 6.53 7.73 11.76
N LYS A 86 6.28 6.54 12.29
CA LYS A 86 7.03 5.32 12.00
C LYS A 86 6.17 4.40 11.14
N VAL A 87 6.76 3.87 10.08
CA VAL A 87 6.11 2.95 9.15
C VAL A 87 6.87 1.63 9.18
N MET A 88 6.14 0.53 9.33
CA MET A 88 6.67 -0.83 9.21
C MET A 88 5.93 -1.55 8.08
N LEU A 89 6.69 -2.25 7.25
CA LEU A 89 6.20 -3.07 6.13
C LEU A 89 6.39 -4.55 6.45
N GLU A 90 5.37 -5.34 6.19
CA GLU A 90 5.43 -6.81 6.19
C GLU A 90 4.82 -7.33 4.88
N GLU A 91 5.55 -8.23 4.20
CA GLU A 91 5.18 -8.87 2.92
C GLU A 91 4.54 -10.24 3.12
#